data_AF-A0A8U7NPT0-F1
#
_entry.id   AF-A0A8U7NPT0-F1
#
_cell.length_a   1.000
_cell.length_b   1.000
_cell.length_c   1.000
_cell.angle_alpha   90.00
_cell.angle_beta   90.00
_cell.angle_gamma   90.00
#
_symmetry.space_group_name_H-M   'P 1'
#
loop_
_entity.id
_entity.type
_entity.pdbx_description
1 polymer ?
#
loop_
_entity_poly.entity_id
_entity_poly.type
_entity_poly.pdbx_seq_one_letter_code
_entity_poly.pdbx_strand_id
1 'polypeptide(L)'
;MLSPNRLEASPGIAVASGRAECGAFPRTAGAAPRLCLPLVLLLLALTPRADSSWWYIGALGARVICDNIPGLVNKQRQLCQRYPDIMQSVGEGAKEWIRECQHQFRHHRWNCSTLDRDHTVFGRVMLRSSREAAFVYAISSAGVVYAITQACSQGDLKVCSCDPLKRGRSKDERGEFDWGGCSDNINYGIRFAKAFVDAKEKKVKDARALMNLHNNRCGRMAVKRFLKLECKCHGVSGSCTLRTCWLAMSDFRKTGDYLRKKYNGAIQVTMNQDGTGFTVANKNFRKPTKTDLVYFENSPDYCVMDKSAGKTQSSSHYPKASLPPFPTASSSQLAQPGGSAPPLNPSLWRWGYPDPDSPQHPTPAQAGMRLSKIPKLYTKAPNPSGFW
;
A
#
# COMPACT_ATOMS: atom_id res chain seq x y z
N MET A 1 57.25 5.49 26.24
CA MET A 1 57.46 6.57 27.23
C MET A 1 56.30 7.55 27.04
N LEU A 2 55.46 7.92 28.00
CA LEU A 2 55.39 7.78 29.45
C LEU A 2 53.91 7.79 29.89
N SER A 3 53.68 7.26 31.08
CA SER A 3 52.40 6.93 31.74
C SER A 3 51.53 8.12 32.23
N PRO A 4 50.28 7.83 32.68
CA PRO A 4 49.23 8.80 33.04
C PRO A 4 49.11 9.09 34.55
N ASN A 5 48.43 10.19 34.89
CA ASN A 5 47.79 10.54 36.18
C ASN A 5 47.16 11.94 36.01
N ARG A 6 46.09 12.42 36.66
CA ARG A 6 45.12 11.94 37.64
C ARG A 6 44.02 13.04 37.71
N LEU A 7 42.82 12.62 38.12
CA LEU A 7 41.59 13.37 38.44
C LEU A 7 41.74 14.81 38.96
N GLU A 8 40.79 15.70 38.59
CA GLU A 8 39.94 16.40 39.57
C GLU A 8 38.70 17.07 38.92
N ALA A 9 37.64 17.18 39.72
CA ALA A 9 36.27 17.54 39.34
C ALA A 9 35.74 18.71 40.16
N SER A 10 35.01 19.62 39.49
CA SER A 10 33.98 20.58 39.97
C SER A 10 34.40 21.63 41.03
N PRO A 11 33.66 22.76 41.14
CA PRO A 11 32.45 22.72 41.96
C PRO A 11 31.25 23.52 41.39
N GLY A 12 30.06 22.99 41.65
CA GLY A 12 28.83 23.77 41.71
C GLY A 12 28.80 24.64 42.97
N ILE A 13 28.18 25.82 42.87
CA ILE A 13 27.99 26.70 44.01
C ILE A 13 26.65 26.40 44.68
N ALA A 14 26.76 26.13 45.98
CA ALA A 14 25.70 25.79 46.90
C ALA A 14 24.86 27.02 47.31
N VAL A 15 23.61 26.71 47.62
CA VAL A 15 22.64 27.56 48.32
C VAL A 15 23.11 27.74 49.77
N ALA A 16 23.13 29.00 50.25
CA ALA A 16 23.19 29.31 51.67
C ALA A 16 22.16 30.37 52.05
N SER A 17 21.52 30.09 53.17
CA SER A 17 20.37 30.73 53.79
C SER A 17 20.75 32.03 54.48
N GLY A 18 19.94 33.09 54.30
CA GLY A 18 20.02 34.33 55.06
C GLY A 18 18.62 34.86 55.32
N ARG A 19 18.11 34.65 56.55
CA ARG A 19 16.91 35.30 57.09
C ARG A 19 17.17 36.80 57.25
N ALA A 20 16.22 37.64 56.83
CA ALA A 20 16.08 39.00 57.33
C ALA A 20 14.59 39.23 57.65
N GLU A 21 14.31 39.41 58.93
CA GLU A 21 12.99 39.75 59.46
C GLU A 21 12.65 41.23 59.24
N CYS A 22 11.34 41.45 59.25
CA CYS A 22 10.53 42.64 59.07
C CYS A 22 11.08 43.97 59.61
N GLY A 23 11.22 44.95 58.70
CA GLY A 23 11.21 46.39 59.00
C GLY A 23 10.07 47.06 58.20
N ALA A 24 9.12 47.65 58.91
CA ALA A 24 7.91 48.27 58.36
C ALA A 24 8.23 49.52 57.50
N PHE A 25 7.60 49.61 56.33
CA PHE A 25 7.53 50.83 55.51
C PHE A 25 6.12 51.44 55.59
N PRO A 26 5.99 52.78 55.45
CA PRO A 26 4.79 53.51 55.82
C PRO A 26 3.66 53.33 54.80
N ARG A 27 2.43 53.38 55.33
CA ARG A 27 1.18 53.42 54.57
C ARG A 27 1.12 54.71 53.75
N THR A 28 1.25 54.60 52.43
CA THR A 28 0.68 55.58 51.50
C THR A 28 -0.38 54.87 50.68
N ALA A 29 -1.63 55.24 50.95
CA ALA A 29 -2.80 54.84 50.19
C ALA A 29 -2.66 55.37 48.75
N GLY A 30 -2.53 54.45 47.79
CA GLY A 30 -2.62 54.72 46.37
C GLY A 30 -3.36 53.57 45.72
N ALA A 31 -4.59 53.83 45.28
CA ALA A 31 -5.47 52.86 44.68
C ALA A 31 -4.84 52.28 43.39
N ALA A 32 -4.42 51.01 43.43
CA ALA A 32 -4.06 50.27 42.23
C ALA A 32 -5.34 49.81 41.51
N PRO A 33 -5.46 50.00 40.18
CA PRO A 33 -6.69 49.68 39.47
C PRO A 33 -6.81 48.16 39.34
N ARG A 34 -7.79 47.57 40.05
CA ARG A 34 -8.18 46.15 39.94
C ARG A 34 -8.78 45.77 38.57
N LEU A 35 -8.73 46.65 37.58
CA LEU A 35 -9.30 46.45 36.24
C LEU A 35 -8.36 45.80 35.22
N CYS A 36 -7.06 45.66 35.50
CA CYS A 36 -6.14 45.04 34.53
C CYS A 36 -6.25 43.51 34.46
N LEU A 37 -6.55 42.83 35.57
CA LEU A 37 -6.59 41.37 35.60
C LEU A 37 -7.73 40.76 34.76
N PRO A 38 -9.00 41.24 34.86
CA PRO A 38 -10.08 40.67 34.07
C PRO A 38 -9.94 41.02 32.58
N LEU A 39 -9.37 42.18 32.24
CA LEU A 39 -9.11 42.58 30.85
C LEU A 39 -8.04 41.69 30.19
N VAL A 40 -6.97 41.35 30.92
CA VAL A 40 -5.93 40.43 30.43
C VAL A 40 -6.47 39.00 30.26
N LEU A 41 -7.29 38.52 31.20
CA LEU A 41 -7.94 37.22 31.09
C LEU A 41 -8.96 37.17 29.94
N LEU A 42 -9.70 38.26 29.70
CA LEU A 42 -10.63 38.39 28.58
C LEU A 42 -9.87 38.41 27.23
N LEU A 43 -8.73 39.11 27.16
CA LEU A 43 -7.88 39.12 25.96
C LEU A 43 -7.29 37.72 25.66
N LEU A 44 -6.88 36.95 26.69
CA LEU A 44 -6.42 35.57 26.52
C LEU A 44 -7.55 34.59 26.16
N ALA A 45 -8.80 34.88 26.55
CA ALA A 45 -9.97 34.08 26.19
C ALA A 45 -10.51 34.41 24.80
N LEU A 46 -10.26 35.62 24.29
CA LEU A 46 -10.70 36.10 22.98
C LEU A 46 -9.63 35.96 21.88
N THR A 47 -8.38 35.59 22.21
CA THR A 47 -7.46 35.14 21.16
C THR A 47 -8.05 33.87 20.55
N PRO A 48 -8.34 33.84 19.23
CA PRO A 48 -8.69 32.59 18.59
C PRO A 48 -7.59 31.58 18.90
N ARG A 49 -7.94 30.30 19.02
CA ARG A 49 -6.94 29.21 18.94
C ARG A 49 -6.22 29.41 17.61
N ALA A 50 -5.11 30.12 17.65
CA ALA A 50 -4.17 30.13 16.55
C ALA A 50 -3.57 28.74 16.60
N ASP A 51 -4.03 27.86 15.71
CA ASP A 51 -3.23 26.71 15.32
C ASP A 51 -1.94 27.29 14.73
N SER A 52 -0.94 27.48 15.58
CA SER A 52 0.39 27.99 15.25
C SER A 52 1.19 26.97 14.43
N SER A 53 0.53 26.16 13.62
CA SER A 53 1.09 25.06 12.86
C SER A 53 1.66 25.50 11.50
N TRP A 54 1.16 26.59 10.90
CA TRP A 54 1.64 27.00 9.56
C TRP A 54 2.95 27.80 9.56
N TRP A 55 3.20 28.67 10.55
CA TRP A 55 4.45 29.45 10.62
C TRP A 55 5.66 28.59 10.98
N TYR A 56 5.48 27.52 11.76
CA TYR A 56 6.57 26.59 12.11
C TYR A 56 7.01 25.70 10.94
N ILE A 57 6.12 25.44 9.96
CA ILE A 57 6.45 24.63 8.78
C ILE A 57 7.35 25.41 7.80
N GLY A 58 7.22 26.73 7.73
CA GLY A 58 8.07 27.59 6.91
C GLY A 58 9.49 27.80 7.49
N ALA A 59 9.63 27.83 8.82
CA ALA A 59 10.89 28.24 9.47
C ALA A 59 11.89 27.11 9.74
N LEU A 60 11.44 25.86 9.92
CA LEU A 60 12.32 24.76 10.32
C LEU A 60 13.13 24.17 9.15
N GLY A 61 12.76 24.48 7.90
CA GLY A 61 13.42 23.94 6.71
C GLY A 61 13.17 22.42 6.55
N ALA A 62 13.08 21.98 5.28
CA ALA A 62 12.89 20.57 4.93
C ALA A 62 13.84 19.61 5.66
N ARG A 63 15.07 20.06 5.93
CA ARG A 63 16.10 19.26 6.60
C ARG A 63 15.72 18.88 8.03
N VAL A 64 15.25 19.83 8.84
CA VAL A 64 14.86 19.56 10.23
C VAL A 64 13.62 18.67 10.27
N ILE A 65 12.64 18.89 9.39
CA ILE A 65 11.44 18.05 9.30
C ILE A 65 11.85 16.60 8.97
N CYS A 66 12.62 16.41 7.91
CA CYS A 66 13.06 15.08 7.45
C CYS A 66 13.94 14.33 8.44
N ASP A 67 14.71 15.04 9.27
CA ASP A 67 15.56 14.45 10.31
C ASP A 67 14.75 14.04 11.55
N ASN A 68 13.61 14.67 11.80
CA ASN A 68 12.71 14.32 12.92
C ASN A 68 11.67 13.24 12.60
N ILE A 69 11.51 12.81 11.35
CA ILE A 69 10.60 11.69 11.04
C ILE A 69 11.17 10.38 11.61
N PRO A 70 10.47 9.72 12.56
CA PRO A 70 10.96 8.49 13.17
C PRO A 70 10.96 7.33 12.17
N GLY A 71 11.98 6.48 12.25
CA GLY A 71 12.05 5.24 11.46
C GLY A 71 12.55 5.40 10.01
N LEU A 72 12.83 6.61 9.52
CA LEU A 72 13.45 6.81 8.21
C LEU A 72 14.94 6.40 8.22
N VAL A 73 15.33 5.64 7.20
CA VAL A 73 16.74 5.32 6.97
C VAL A 73 17.46 6.47 6.23
N ASN A 74 18.79 6.55 6.33
CA ASN A 74 19.60 7.63 5.70
C ASN A 74 19.23 7.90 4.23
N LYS A 75 18.99 6.86 3.43
CA LYS A 75 18.59 7.04 2.03
C LYS A 75 17.21 7.68 1.87
N GLN A 76 16.26 7.36 2.75
CA GLN A 76 14.94 8.00 2.79
C GLN A 76 15.05 9.45 3.26
N ARG A 77 15.90 9.74 4.26
CA ARG A 77 16.16 11.12 4.71
C ARG A 77 16.74 11.98 3.60
N GLN A 78 17.72 11.46 2.84
CA GLN A 78 18.27 12.16 1.67
C GLN A 78 17.21 12.45 0.60
N LEU A 79 16.31 11.50 0.33
CA LEU A 79 15.22 11.69 -0.63
C LEU A 79 14.20 12.72 -0.12
N CYS A 80 13.87 12.67 1.17
CA CYS A 80 12.99 13.63 1.84
C CYS A 80 13.57 15.05 1.77
N GLN A 81 14.86 15.22 2.10
CA GLN A 81 15.55 16.50 2.04
C GLN A 81 15.63 17.07 0.62
N ARG A 82 15.78 16.20 -0.38
CA ARG A 82 15.86 16.59 -1.80
C ARG A 82 14.50 16.92 -2.40
N TYR A 83 13.45 16.23 -1.96
CA TYR A 83 12.10 16.34 -2.50
C TYR A 83 11.08 16.50 -1.36
N PRO A 84 11.14 17.61 -0.60
CA PRO A 84 10.25 17.81 0.55
C PRO A 84 8.78 17.86 0.14
N ASP A 85 8.47 18.50 -0.99
CA ASP A 85 7.09 18.64 -1.49
C ASP A 85 6.46 17.27 -1.79
N ILE A 86 7.25 16.30 -2.28
CA ILE A 86 6.76 14.93 -2.53
C ILE A 86 6.37 14.22 -1.22
N MET A 87 6.98 14.59 -0.09
CA MET A 87 6.74 13.89 1.18
C MET A 87 5.33 14.10 1.72
N GLN A 88 4.67 15.21 1.36
CA GLN A 88 3.25 15.39 1.64
C GLN A 88 2.41 14.34 0.90
N SER A 89 2.63 14.18 -0.41
CA SER A 89 1.95 13.15 -1.21
C SER A 89 2.28 11.72 -0.75
N VAL A 90 3.49 11.48 -0.25
CA VAL A 90 3.85 10.18 0.39
C VAL A 90 3.00 9.94 1.64
N GLY A 91 2.77 10.98 2.45
CA GLY A 91 1.89 10.92 3.63
C GLY A 91 0.41 10.73 3.28
N GLU A 92 -0.05 11.33 2.18
CA GLU A 92 -1.41 11.10 1.66
C GLU A 92 -1.57 9.69 1.12
N GLY A 93 -0.58 9.20 0.35
CA GLY A 93 -0.54 7.82 -0.12
C GLY A 93 -0.54 6.81 1.03
N ALA A 94 0.12 7.15 2.16
CA ALA A 94 0.05 6.39 3.39
C ALA A 94 -1.38 6.26 3.94
N LYS A 95 -2.10 7.37 4.07
CA LYS A 95 -3.49 7.37 4.53
C LYS A 95 -4.39 6.57 3.58
N GLU A 96 -4.19 6.73 2.27
CA GLU A 96 -5.00 6.09 1.25
C GLU A 96 -4.88 4.56 1.29
N TRP A 97 -3.65 4.03 1.37
CA TRP A 97 -3.48 2.58 1.43
C TRP A 97 -3.97 1.97 2.74
N ILE A 98 -3.85 2.69 3.87
CA ILE A 98 -4.35 2.21 5.17
C ILE A 98 -5.87 2.07 5.12
N ARG A 99 -6.57 3.09 4.63
CA ARG A 99 -8.03 3.05 4.44
C ARG A 99 -8.43 1.90 3.54
N GLU A 100 -7.72 1.70 2.44
CA GLU A 100 -8.02 0.62 1.50
C GLU A 100 -7.74 -0.76 2.11
N CYS A 101 -6.67 -0.90 2.89
CA CYS A 101 -6.37 -2.14 3.60
C CYS A 101 -7.47 -2.49 4.62
N GLN A 102 -7.88 -1.52 5.43
CA GLN A 102 -8.99 -1.67 6.37
C GLN A 102 -10.29 -2.01 5.63
N HIS A 103 -10.56 -1.35 4.50
CA HIS A 103 -11.73 -1.65 3.67
C HIS A 103 -11.73 -3.11 3.19
N GLN A 104 -10.62 -3.58 2.62
CA GLN A 104 -10.50 -4.95 2.09
C GLN A 104 -10.63 -6.01 3.19
N PHE A 105 -10.22 -5.70 4.41
CA PHE A 105 -10.19 -6.64 5.54
C PHE A 105 -11.28 -6.36 6.62
N ARG A 106 -12.25 -5.49 6.35
CA ARG A 106 -13.29 -5.05 7.30
C ARG A 106 -14.16 -6.17 7.92
N HIS A 107 -14.24 -7.32 7.26
CA HIS A 107 -15.00 -8.49 7.73
C HIS A 107 -14.08 -9.68 8.04
N HIS A 108 -12.78 -9.44 8.16
CA HIS A 108 -11.78 -10.46 8.43
C HIS A 108 -11.31 -10.34 9.89
N ARG A 109 -10.86 -11.46 10.48
CA ARG A 109 -10.40 -11.48 11.89
C ARG A 109 -9.24 -10.52 12.12
N TRP A 110 -8.27 -10.54 11.20
CA TRP A 110 -7.30 -9.46 11.04
C TRP A 110 -7.89 -8.41 10.10
N ASN A 111 -8.13 -7.19 10.62
CA ASN A 111 -8.84 -6.11 9.93
C ASN A 111 -7.94 -4.91 9.54
N CYS A 112 -6.62 -5.07 9.58
CA CYS A 112 -5.64 -4.02 9.25
C CYS A 112 -5.68 -2.77 10.17
N SER A 113 -6.34 -2.83 11.34
CA SER A 113 -6.44 -1.70 12.28
C SER A 113 -5.16 -1.43 13.10
N THR A 114 -4.26 -2.40 13.21
CA THR A 114 -3.01 -2.28 13.97
C THR A 114 -2.05 -1.24 13.40
N LEU A 115 -2.27 -0.78 12.16
CA LEU A 115 -1.36 0.09 11.43
C LEU A 115 -1.64 1.59 11.61
N ASP A 116 -2.81 1.95 12.16
CA ASP A 116 -3.22 3.35 12.36
C ASP A 116 -2.54 4.00 13.59
N ARG A 117 -2.04 3.17 14.52
CA ARG A 117 -1.41 3.61 15.78
C ARG A 117 0.12 3.67 15.71
N ASP A 118 0.73 3.05 14.70
CA ASP A 118 2.19 3.02 14.55
C ASP A 118 2.66 4.12 13.59
N HIS A 119 3.41 5.09 14.11
CA HIS A 119 4.00 6.17 13.31
C HIS A 119 5.00 5.69 12.25
N THR A 120 5.43 4.42 12.30
CA THR A 120 6.34 3.82 11.32
C THR A 120 5.58 3.13 10.19
N VAL A 121 4.86 3.91 9.38
CA VAL A 121 4.12 3.44 8.19
C VAL A 121 5.03 2.75 7.17
N PHE A 122 6.32 3.11 7.15
CA PHE A 122 7.36 2.50 6.28
C PHE A 122 8.35 1.61 7.08
N GLY A 123 7.91 1.15 8.25
CA GLY A 123 8.66 0.34 9.22
C GLY A 123 8.74 -1.15 8.87
N ARG A 124 9.21 -1.99 9.80
CA ARG A 124 8.91 -3.44 9.72
C ARG A 124 7.44 -3.58 10.11
N VAL A 125 6.55 -3.34 9.16
CA VAL A 125 5.11 -3.10 9.40
C VAL A 125 4.42 -4.30 10.06
N MET A 126 4.96 -5.50 9.85
CA MET A 126 4.59 -6.71 10.55
C MET A 126 5.87 -7.42 11.00
N LEU A 127 5.83 -8.18 12.09
CA LEU A 127 6.97 -8.99 12.56
C LEU A 127 7.07 -10.33 11.82
N ARG A 128 5.93 -10.93 11.49
CA ARG A 128 5.84 -12.22 10.79
C ARG A 128 5.81 -12.04 9.27
N SER A 129 6.42 -12.97 8.53
CA SER A 129 6.44 -13.01 7.05
C SER A 129 5.17 -13.68 6.51
N SER A 130 4.00 -13.22 6.99
CA SER A 130 2.70 -13.84 6.71
C SER A 130 2.08 -13.32 5.40
N ARG A 131 0.95 -13.94 5.01
CA ARG A 131 0.15 -13.48 3.87
C ARG A 131 -0.33 -12.04 4.03
N GLU A 132 -0.70 -11.65 5.25
CA GLU A 132 -1.17 -10.30 5.55
C GLU A 132 -0.04 -9.28 5.38
N ALA A 133 1.17 -9.63 5.83
CA ALA A 133 2.35 -8.81 5.59
C ALA A 133 2.60 -8.62 4.09
N ALA A 134 2.51 -9.69 3.30
CA ALA A 134 2.68 -9.62 1.84
C ALA A 134 1.69 -8.64 1.18
N PHE A 135 0.43 -8.63 1.62
CA PHE A 135 -0.56 -7.67 1.15
C PHE A 135 -0.22 -6.24 1.57
N VAL A 136 0.16 -6.02 2.84
CA VAL A 136 0.51 -4.70 3.38
C VAL A 136 1.68 -4.07 2.62
N TYR A 137 2.75 -4.82 2.35
CA TYR A 137 3.88 -4.34 1.54
C TYR A 137 3.45 -3.98 0.10
N ALA A 138 2.58 -4.78 -0.50
CA ALA A 138 2.06 -4.47 -1.83
C ALA A 138 1.18 -3.21 -1.85
N ILE A 139 0.15 -3.14 -1.01
CA ILE A 139 -0.80 -2.02 -1.02
C ILE A 139 -0.14 -0.71 -0.56
N SER A 140 0.82 -0.75 0.37
CA SER A 140 1.54 0.45 0.81
C SER A 140 2.41 1.04 -0.28
N SER A 141 3.18 0.20 -0.98
CA SER A 141 3.97 0.60 -2.14
C SER A 141 3.08 1.09 -3.29
N ALA A 142 1.88 0.50 -3.46
CA ALA A 142 0.88 0.96 -4.43
C ALA A 142 0.32 2.35 -4.07
N GLY A 143 -0.02 2.59 -2.80
CA GLY A 143 -0.55 3.89 -2.34
C GLY A 143 0.42 5.04 -2.55
N VAL A 144 1.73 4.81 -2.32
CA VAL A 144 2.76 5.82 -2.61
C VAL A 144 2.86 6.12 -4.10
N VAL A 145 2.77 5.10 -4.99
CA VAL A 145 2.74 5.34 -6.44
C VAL A 145 1.51 6.15 -6.83
N TYR A 146 0.34 5.75 -6.32
CA TYR A 146 -0.93 6.36 -6.64
C TYR A 146 -0.94 7.85 -6.27
N ALA A 147 -0.64 8.19 -5.02
CA ALA A 147 -0.68 9.56 -4.54
C ALA A 147 0.34 10.47 -5.26
N ILE A 148 1.58 9.99 -5.47
CA ILE A 148 2.59 10.78 -6.19
C ILE A 148 2.17 11.01 -7.64
N THR A 149 1.69 9.98 -8.33
CA THR A 149 1.27 10.12 -9.72
C THR A 149 0.07 11.07 -9.85
N GLN A 150 -0.86 11.02 -8.91
CA GLN A 150 -2.01 11.91 -8.87
C GLN A 150 -1.59 13.38 -8.62
N ALA A 151 -0.74 13.63 -7.64
CA ALA A 151 -0.23 14.97 -7.35
C ALA A 151 0.57 15.55 -8.54
N CYS A 152 1.31 14.70 -9.28
CA CYS A 152 2.00 15.12 -10.51
C CYS A 152 1.05 15.55 -11.63
N SER A 153 -0.10 14.88 -11.80
CA SER A 153 -1.06 15.22 -12.86
C SER A 153 -2.00 16.35 -12.49
N GLN A 154 -2.22 16.57 -11.18
CA GLN A 154 -2.94 17.73 -10.66
C GLN A 154 -2.09 19.01 -10.68
N GLY A 155 -0.77 18.89 -10.78
CA GLY A 155 0.15 20.03 -10.80
C GLY A 155 0.60 20.50 -9.43
N ASP A 156 0.33 19.71 -8.37
CA ASP A 156 0.70 20.03 -6.99
C ASP A 156 2.22 19.93 -6.75
N LEU A 157 2.91 19.15 -7.57
CA LEU A 157 4.35 18.90 -7.47
C LEU A 157 5.11 19.53 -8.63
N LYS A 158 5.96 20.53 -8.35
CA LYS A 158 6.77 21.22 -9.37
C LYS A 158 7.83 20.35 -10.05
N VAL A 159 8.24 19.28 -9.38
CA VAL A 159 9.34 18.39 -9.81
C VAL A 159 8.91 17.34 -10.84
N CYS A 160 7.61 17.19 -11.07
CA CYS A 160 7.05 16.29 -12.05
C CYS A 160 5.92 16.95 -12.83
N SER A 161 5.47 16.27 -13.88
CA SER A 161 4.40 16.72 -14.76
C SER A 161 3.72 15.52 -15.40
N CYS A 162 2.67 15.80 -16.18
CA CYS A 162 2.01 14.85 -17.06
C CYS A 162 3.02 14.09 -17.94
N ASP A 163 2.67 12.89 -18.40
CA ASP A 163 3.54 12.04 -19.21
C ASP A 163 3.91 12.74 -20.53
N PRO A 164 5.18 13.13 -20.72
CA PRO A 164 5.61 13.87 -21.91
C PRO A 164 5.59 13.03 -23.18
N LEU A 165 5.49 11.70 -23.05
CA LEU A 165 5.49 10.76 -24.17
C LEU A 165 4.11 10.61 -24.82
N LYS A 166 3.06 11.21 -24.23
CA LYS A 166 1.66 11.11 -24.69
C LYS A 166 1.26 12.40 -25.40
N ARG A 167 1.77 12.58 -26.61
CA ARG A 167 1.55 13.77 -27.46
C ARG A 167 1.34 13.36 -28.93
N GLY A 168 0.67 14.21 -29.69
CA GLY A 168 0.38 13.96 -31.10
C GLY A 168 -0.75 12.93 -31.29
N ARG A 169 -0.74 12.22 -32.42
CA ARG A 169 -1.77 11.22 -32.77
C ARG A 169 -1.43 9.81 -32.31
N SER A 170 -2.45 9.02 -32.03
CA SER A 170 -2.35 7.59 -31.77
C SER A 170 -3.63 6.86 -32.23
N LYS A 171 -3.68 5.55 -32.05
CA LYS A 171 -4.76 4.69 -32.54
C LYS A 171 -5.09 3.59 -31.54
N ASP A 172 -6.38 3.32 -31.33
CA ASP A 172 -6.88 2.14 -30.64
C ASP A 172 -7.86 1.36 -31.55
N GLU A 173 -8.55 0.36 -31.00
CA GLU A 173 -9.54 -0.46 -31.73
C GLU A 173 -10.72 0.33 -32.31
N ARG A 174 -11.05 1.50 -31.74
CA ARG A 174 -12.12 2.41 -32.18
C ARG A 174 -11.65 3.43 -33.22
N GLY A 175 -10.37 3.42 -33.61
CA GLY A 175 -9.79 4.31 -34.62
C GLY A 175 -8.75 5.28 -34.07
N GLU A 176 -8.42 6.30 -34.85
CA GLU A 176 -7.44 7.31 -34.48
C GLU A 176 -7.97 8.25 -33.37
N PHE A 177 -7.04 8.84 -32.62
CA PHE A 177 -7.31 9.87 -31.63
C PHE A 177 -6.09 10.76 -31.45
N ASP A 178 -6.33 11.98 -30.97
CA ASP A 178 -5.27 12.89 -30.55
C ASP A 178 -5.01 12.74 -29.04
N TRP A 179 -3.75 12.68 -28.65
CA TRP A 179 -3.38 12.85 -27.24
C TRP A 179 -3.66 14.29 -26.82
N GLY A 180 -4.34 14.46 -25.69
CA GLY A 180 -4.54 15.76 -25.08
C GLY A 180 -4.84 15.66 -23.60
N GLY A 181 -5.07 16.79 -22.94
CA GLY A 181 -5.19 16.82 -21.48
C GLY A 181 -3.90 16.42 -20.77
N CYS A 182 -4.02 15.88 -19.55
CA CYS A 182 -2.90 15.42 -18.75
C CYS A 182 -2.92 13.89 -18.63
N SER A 183 -1.99 13.21 -19.29
CA SER A 183 -1.79 11.78 -19.07
C SER A 183 -0.97 11.55 -17.80
N ASP A 184 -1.42 10.66 -16.93
CA ASP A 184 -0.75 10.33 -15.66
C ASP A 184 0.65 9.73 -15.87
N ASN A 185 1.68 10.37 -15.32
CA ASN A 185 3.06 9.89 -15.40
C ASN A 185 3.35 8.82 -14.35
N ILE A 186 2.74 7.64 -14.50
CA ILE A 186 2.87 6.56 -13.52
C ILE A 186 4.30 6.07 -13.36
N ASN A 187 5.11 6.16 -14.42
CA ASN A 187 6.49 5.70 -14.36
C ASN A 187 7.33 6.56 -13.42
N TYR A 188 7.03 7.86 -13.31
CA TYR A 188 7.65 8.73 -12.30
C TYR A 188 7.32 8.26 -10.88
N GLY A 189 6.03 8.07 -10.58
CA GLY A 189 5.57 7.58 -9.27
C GLY A 189 6.20 6.23 -8.90
N ILE A 190 6.25 5.28 -9.84
CA ILE A 190 6.91 3.98 -9.65
C ILE A 190 8.39 4.14 -9.32
N ARG A 191 9.13 5.00 -10.02
CA ARG A 191 10.56 5.22 -9.78
C ARG A 191 10.79 5.81 -8.39
N PHE A 192 10.01 6.82 -8.01
CA PHE A 192 10.13 7.43 -6.69
C PHE A 192 9.78 6.44 -5.58
N ALA A 193 8.61 5.79 -5.66
CA ALA A 193 8.17 4.80 -4.67
C ALA A 193 9.20 3.65 -4.56
N LYS A 194 9.77 3.19 -5.68
CA LYS A 194 10.85 2.22 -5.66
C LYS A 194 12.10 2.73 -4.95
N ALA A 195 12.50 3.98 -5.17
CA ALA A 195 13.67 4.55 -4.51
C ALA A 195 13.45 4.75 -3.00
N PHE A 196 12.23 5.14 -2.60
CA PHE A 196 11.89 5.50 -1.23
C PHE A 196 11.45 4.29 -0.37
N VAL A 197 10.47 3.52 -0.83
CA VAL A 197 9.90 2.39 -0.07
C VAL A 197 10.89 1.22 0.01
N ASP A 198 11.59 0.90 -1.07
CA ASP A 198 12.57 -0.21 -1.08
C ASP A 198 13.87 0.16 -0.32
N ALA A 199 14.11 1.43 0.04
CA ALA A 199 15.38 1.90 0.61
C ALA A 199 15.76 1.19 1.91
N LYS A 200 14.76 0.89 2.75
CA LYS A 200 14.97 0.18 4.02
C LYS A 200 15.33 -1.28 3.80
N GLU A 201 14.53 -1.97 3.00
CA GLU A 201 14.69 -3.40 2.72
C GLU A 201 16.03 -3.69 2.02
N LYS A 202 16.48 -2.80 1.12
CA LYS A 202 17.77 -2.94 0.43
C LYS A 202 19.00 -2.91 1.34
N LYS A 203 18.87 -2.45 2.59
CA LYS A 203 20.00 -2.49 3.55
C LYS A 203 20.26 -3.90 4.07
N VAL A 204 19.27 -4.77 4.04
CA VAL A 204 19.35 -6.14 4.57
C VAL A 204 19.21 -7.11 3.41
N LYS A 205 20.03 -8.16 3.39
CA LYS A 205 19.98 -9.21 2.37
C LYS A 205 19.43 -10.51 2.95
N ASP A 206 18.30 -10.43 3.64
CA ASP A 206 17.61 -11.58 4.21
C ASP A 206 16.39 -11.99 3.38
N ALA A 207 15.87 -13.19 3.66
CA ALA A 207 14.68 -13.74 3.01
C ALA A 207 13.50 -12.76 3.05
N ARG A 208 13.30 -12.14 4.23
CA ARG A 208 12.23 -11.20 4.48
C ARG A 208 12.33 -9.96 3.58
N ALA A 209 13.50 -9.33 3.50
CA ALA A 209 13.72 -8.18 2.63
C ALA A 209 13.45 -8.52 1.17
N LEU A 210 13.86 -9.72 0.71
CA LEU A 210 13.57 -10.16 -0.65
C LEU A 210 12.06 -10.28 -0.92
N MET A 211 11.31 -10.90 0.00
CA MET A 211 9.84 -10.97 -0.07
C MET A 211 9.21 -9.57 -0.09
N ASN A 212 9.64 -8.70 0.81
CA ASN A 212 9.13 -7.32 0.88
C ASN A 212 9.38 -6.58 -0.43
N LEU A 213 10.58 -6.67 -1.01
CA LEU A 213 10.93 -6.07 -2.29
C LEU A 213 10.08 -6.61 -3.46
N HIS A 214 9.82 -7.92 -3.47
CA HIS A 214 8.95 -8.56 -4.46
C HIS A 214 7.51 -8.07 -4.34
N ASN A 215 6.93 -8.11 -3.14
CA ASN A 215 5.55 -7.69 -2.90
C ASN A 215 5.37 -6.18 -3.14
N ASN A 216 6.33 -5.35 -2.72
CA ASN A 216 6.37 -3.92 -3.06
C ASN A 216 6.31 -3.70 -4.57
N ARG A 217 7.04 -4.50 -5.35
CA ARG A 217 7.01 -4.44 -6.81
C ARG A 217 5.65 -4.87 -7.37
N CYS A 218 5.03 -5.92 -6.84
CA CYS A 218 3.68 -6.33 -7.24
C CYS A 218 2.67 -5.19 -7.04
N GLY A 219 2.73 -4.50 -5.90
CA GLY A 219 1.92 -3.31 -5.61
C GLY A 219 2.07 -2.20 -6.66
N ARG A 220 3.30 -1.79 -6.95
CA ARG A 220 3.57 -0.74 -7.97
C ARG A 220 3.06 -1.12 -9.36
N MET A 221 3.19 -2.40 -9.73
CA MET A 221 2.71 -2.89 -11.02
C MET A 221 1.19 -3.01 -11.06
N ALA A 222 0.53 -3.24 -9.92
CA ALA A 222 -0.92 -3.28 -9.83
C ALA A 222 -1.55 -1.93 -10.20
N VAL A 223 -1.01 -0.81 -9.68
CA VAL A 223 -1.48 0.54 -10.08
C VAL A 223 -1.32 0.73 -11.60
N LYS A 224 -0.14 0.37 -12.14
CA LYS A 224 0.15 0.48 -13.58
C LYS A 224 -0.79 -0.34 -14.45
N ARG A 225 -1.23 -1.49 -13.96
CA ARG A 225 -2.17 -2.37 -14.68
C ARG A 225 -3.52 -1.72 -14.90
N PHE A 226 -3.95 -0.82 -14.01
CA PHE A 226 -5.27 -0.18 -14.07
C PHE A 226 -5.24 1.24 -14.61
N LEU A 227 -4.18 1.62 -15.33
CA LEU A 227 -4.25 2.78 -16.21
C LEU A 227 -5.28 2.50 -17.32
N LYS A 228 -6.16 3.47 -17.54
CA LYS A 228 -7.19 3.43 -18.57
C LYS A 228 -7.02 4.60 -19.52
N LEU A 229 -7.35 4.37 -20.79
CA LEU A 229 -7.47 5.44 -21.77
C LEU A 229 -8.84 6.08 -21.62
N GLU A 230 -8.88 7.32 -21.16
CA GLU A 230 -10.09 8.14 -21.13
C GLU A 230 -10.10 9.04 -22.34
N CYS A 231 -11.29 9.24 -22.94
CA CYS A 231 -11.45 10.03 -24.14
C CYS A 231 -12.65 10.97 -24.03
N LYS A 232 -12.51 12.16 -24.60
CA LYS A 232 -13.62 13.08 -24.90
C LYS A 232 -13.87 13.09 -26.40
N CYS A 233 -15.13 12.99 -26.79
CA CYS A 233 -15.56 13.03 -28.18
C CYS A 233 -15.97 14.44 -28.57
N HIS A 234 -15.59 14.84 -29.78
CA HIS A 234 -15.74 16.20 -30.31
C HIS A 234 -16.49 16.26 -31.65
N GLY A 235 -17.11 15.17 -32.09
CA GLY A 235 -17.82 15.14 -33.37
C GLY A 235 -19.21 15.78 -33.32
N VAL A 236 -19.70 16.16 -34.51
CA VAL A 236 -21.04 16.76 -34.71
C VAL A 236 -22.11 15.84 -34.11
N SER A 237 -23.08 16.42 -33.41
CA SER A 237 -24.18 15.72 -32.72
C SER A 237 -23.71 14.65 -31.73
N GLY A 238 -22.54 14.82 -31.11
CA GLY A 238 -22.00 13.88 -30.11
C GLY A 238 -21.30 12.67 -30.70
N SER A 239 -21.03 12.66 -32.01
CA SER A 239 -20.24 11.59 -32.64
C SER A 239 -18.80 11.53 -32.09
N CYS A 240 -18.24 10.33 -32.03
CA CYS A 240 -16.88 10.07 -31.54
C CYS A 240 -15.85 9.89 -32.68
N THR A 241 -16.12 10.44 -33.86
CA THR A 241 -15.22 10.38 -35.02
C THR A 241 -13.92 11.14 -34.76
N LEU A 242 -14.01 12.31 -34.12
CA LEU A 242 -12.88 13.03 -33.55
C LEU A 242 -12.94 12.90 -32.03
N ARG A 243 -11.82 12.51 -31.41
CA ARG A 243 -11.72 12.41 -29.96
C ARG A 243 -10.31 12.70 -29.48
N THR A 244 -10.24 13.23 -28.27
CA THR A 244 -9.00 13.52 -27.56
C THR A 244 -8.92 12.63 -26.33
N CYS A 245 -7.80 11.94 -26.14
CA CYS A 245 -7.65 10.98 -25.06
C CYS A 245 -6.41 11.24 -24.18
N TRP A 246 -6.47 10.77 -22.93
CA TRP A 246 -5.37 10.74 -21.98
C TRP A 246 -5.35 9.42 -21.21
N LEU A 247 -4.18 9.03 -20.68
CA LEU A 247 -4.09 7.93 -19.74
C LEU A 247 -4.40 8.43 -18.33
N ALA A 248 -5.38 7.83 -17.67
CA ALA A 248 -5.74 8.13 -16.29
C ALA A 248 -5.61 6.88 -15.41
N MET A 249 -5.19 7.06 -14.17
CA MET A 249 -5.30 6.04 -13.13
C MET A 249 -6.76 5.74 -12.84
N SER A 250 -7.10 4.47 -12.71
CA SER A 250 -8.39 4.08 -12.16
C SER A 250 -8.47 4.41 -10.66
N ASP A 251 -9.68 4.39 -10.12
CA ASP A 251 -9.93 4.43 -8.68
C ASP A 251 -9.05 3.41 -7.92
N PHE A 252 -8.48 3.83 -6.79
CA PHE A 252 -7.55 3.02 -6.00
C PHE A 252 -8.19 1.72 -5.50
N ARG A 253 -9.52 1.68 -5.31
CA ARG A 253 -10.28 0.47 -4.99
C ARG A 253 -10.03 -0.67 -5.97
N LYS A 254 -9.91 -0.39 -7.28
CA LYS A 254 -9.59 -1.45 -8.28
C LYS A 254 -8.24 -2.10 -8.01
N THR A 255 -7.26 -1.31 -7.57
CA THR A 255 -5.95 -1.82 -7.15
C THR A 255 -6.07 -2.65 -5.88
N GLY A 256 -6.82 -2.18 -4.89
CA GLY A 256 -7.12 -2.91 -3.65
C GLY A 256 -7.78 -4.26 -3.90
N ASP A 257 -8.85 -4.28 -4.71
CA ASP A 257 -9.59 -5.50 -5.08
C ASP A 257 -8.69 -6.51 -5.80
N TYR A 258 -7.84 -6.03 -6.72
CA TYR A 258 -6.87 -6.87 -7.42
C TYR A 258 -5.85 -7.48 -6.46
N LEU A 259 -5.25 -6.67 -5.59
CA LEU A 259 -4.30 -7.15 -4.61
C LEU A 259 -4.97 -8.09 -3.59
N ARG A 260 -6.26 -7.90 -3.28
CA ARG A 260 -7.03 -8.81 -2.43
C ARG A 260 -7.21 -10.18 -3.10
N LYS A 261 -7.50 -10.21 -4.39
CA LYS A 261 -7.52 -11.46 -5.18
C LYS A 261 -6.14 -12.14 -5.17
N LYS A 262 -5.06 -11.37 -5.32
CA LYS A 262 -3.68 -11.88 -5.23
C LYS A 262 -3.32 -12.39 -3.84
N TYR A 263 -3.86 -11.78 -2.77
CA TYR A 263 -3.69 -12.25 -1.39
C TYR A 263 -4.32 -13.62 -1.17
N ASN A 264 -5.54 -13.85 -1.67
CA ASN A 264 -6.21 -15.15 -1.56
C ASN A 264 -5.43 -16.28 -2.25
N GLY A 265 -4.75 -15.96 -3.37
CA GLY A 265 -3.90 -16.88 -4.11
C GLY A 265 -2.40 -16.72 -3.85
N ALA A 266 -2.01 -16.13 -2.71
CA ALA A 266 -0.60 -15.91 -2.38
C ALA A 266 0.13 -17.26 -2.20
N ILE A 267 1.40 -17.30 -2.62
CA ILE A 267 2.18 -18.54 -2.67
C ILE A 267 3.20 -18.57 -1.53
N GLN A 268 3.20 -19.67 -0.78
CA GLN A 268 4.22 -19.89 0.24
C GLN A 268 5.54 -20.28 -0.44
N VAL A 269 6.61 -19.57 -0.09
CA VAL A 269 7.93 -19.75 -0.67
C VAL A 269 8.96 -20.03 0.41
N THR A 270 10.09 -20.58 -0.02
CA THR A 270 11.34 -20.70 0.73
C THR A 270 12.44 -19.99 -0.05
N MET A 271 13.54 -19.60 0.61
CA MET A 271 14.67 -19.08 -0.15
C MET A 271 15.30 -20.19 -0.97
N ASN A 272 15.79 -19.82 -2.16
CA ASN A 272 16.67 -20.69 -2.93
C ASN A 272 18.05 -20.80 -2.25
N GLN A 273 18.81 -21.84 -2.61
CA GLN A 273 20.12 -22.12 -2.02
C GLN A 273 21.15 -21.01 -2.31
N ASP A 274 21.03 -20.34 -3.45
CA ASP A 274 21.85 -19.21 -3.87
C ASP A 274 21.43 -17.88 -3.22
N GLY A 275 20.33 -17.84 -2.47
CA GLY A 275 19.86 -16.67 -1.74
C GLY A 275 19.41 -15.48 -2.61
N THR A 276 19.31 -15.66 -3.94
CA THR A 276 18.93 -14.59 -4.87
C THR A 276 17.43 -14.53 -5.18
N GLY A 277 16.66 -15.52 -4.73
CA GLY A 277 15.32 -15.79 -5.23
C GLY A 277 14.47 -16.69 -4.33
N PHE A 278 13.37 -17.18 -4.89
CA PHE A 278 12.40 -18.00 -4.19
C PHE A 278 12.22 -19.35 -4.86
N THR A 279 12.05 -20.38 -4.04
CA THR A 279 11.52 -21.68 -4.44
C THR A 279 10.15 -21.88 -3.79
N VAL A 280 9.27 -22.65 -4.43
CA VAL A 280 7.96 -22.98 -3.82
C VAL A 280 8.18 -23.86 -2.61
N ALA A 281 7.50 -23.56 -1.50
CA ALA A 281 7.62 -24.37 -0.28
C ALA A 281 7.06 -25.79 -0.48
N ASN A 282 5.98 -25.90 -1.28
CA ASN A 282 5.42 -27.17 -1.70
C ASN A 282 5.47 -27.29 -3.23
N LYS A 283 6.14 -28.34 -3.72
CA LYS A 283 6.45 -28.60 -5.13
C LYS A 283 5.20 -28.84 -6.00
N ASN A 284 4.06 -29.15 -5.38
CA ASN A 284 2.79 -29.34 -6.08
C ASN A 284 2.14 -28.00 -6.48
N PHE A 285 2.63 -26.87 -5.95
CA PHE A 285 2.15 -25.55 -6.34
C PHE A 285 2.95 -24.99 -7.52
N ARG A 286 2.25 -24.19 -8.34
CA ARG A 286 2.89 -23.44 -9.43
C ARG A 286 3.93 -22.47 -8.90
N LYS A 287 4.99 -22.24 -9.68
CA LYS A 287 6.00 -21.22 -9.36
C LYS A 287 5.38 -19.81 -9.34
N PRO A 288 5.79 -18.95 -8.40
CA PRO A 288 5.26 -17.59 -8.30
C PRO A 288 5.67 -16.76 -9.52
N THR A 289 4.71 -16.02 -10.07
CA THR A 289 5.00 -15.03 -11.12
C THR A 289 5.43 -13.70 -10.52
N LYS A 290 5.90 -12.80 -11.38
CA LYS A 290 6.22 -11.39 -11.05
C LYS A 290 5.02 -10.60 -10.49
N THR A 291 3.80 -11.13 -10.55
CA THR A 291 2.56 -10.47 -10.11
C THR A 291 1.88 -11.17 -8.92
N ASP A 292 2.39 -12.33 -8.51
CA ASP A 292 1.82 -13.08 -7.39
C ASP A 292 2.45 -12.60 -6.09
N LEU A 293 1.65 -12.49 -5.04
CA LEU A 293 2.16 -12.20 -3.70
C LEU A 293 2.80 -13.46 -3.13
N VAL A 294 3.91 -13.30 -2.41
CA VAL A 294 4.66 -14.39 -1.79
C VAL A 294 4.83 -14.17 -0.30
N TYR A 295 4.90 -15.25 0.46
CA TYR A 295 5.07 -15.23 1.92
C TYR A 295 5.88 -16.45 2.39
N PHE A 296 6.46 -16.39 3.60
CA PHE A 296 7.26 -17.50 4.15
C PHE A 296 6.56 -18.24 5.28
N GLU A 297 5.87 -17.51 6.15
CA GLU A 297 5.35 -18.03 7.41
C GLU A 297 3.82 -18.09 7.41
N ASN A 298 3.28 -19.08 8.09
CA ASN A 298 1.84 -19.17 8.28
C ASN A 298 1.34 -18.00 9.15
N SER A 299 0.16 -17.49 8.79
CA SER A 299 -0.55 -16.49 9.58
C SER A 299 -0.79 -17.02 11.01
N PRO A 300 -0.62 -16.20 12.05
CA PRO A 300 -1.00 -16.59 13.41
C PRO A 300 -2.51 -16.79 13.53
N ASP A 301 -2.94 -17.43 14.62
CA ASP A 301 -4.36 -17.49 14.94
C ASP A 301 -4.84 -16.14 15.49
N TYR A 302 -5.51 -15.37 14.64
CA TYR A 302 -6.09 -14.06 14.99
C TYR A 302 -7.30 -14.14 15.93
N CYS A 303 -7.77 -15.34 16.29
CA CYS A 303 -8.79 -15.51 17.33
C CYS A 303 -8.20 -15.36 18.74
N VAL A 304 -6.93 -15.72 18.89
CA VAL A 304 -6.25 -15.77 20.19
C VAL A 304 -5.38 -14.53 20.35
N MET A 305 -5.44 -13.94 21.53
CA MET A 305 -4.61 -12.81 21.89
C MET A 305 -3.19 -13.29 22.18
N ASP A 306 -2.33 -13.24 21.15
CA ASP A 306 -0.92 -13.53 21.30
C ASP A 306 -0.15 -12.28 21.79
N LYS A 307 0.37 -12.35 23.02
CA LYS A 307 1.19 -11.27 23.61
C LYS A 307 2.58 -11.17 22.95
N SER A 308 3.03 -12.22 22.25
CA SER A 308 4.38 -12.33 21.68
C SER A 308 4.46 -11.94 20.19
N ALA A 309 3.34 -11.95 19.46
CA ALA A 309 3.27 -11.61 18.03
C ALA A 309 3.36 -10.10 17.69
N GLY A 310 3.73 -9.25 18.66
CA GLY A 310 3.52 -7.80 18.58
C GLY A 310 2.08 -7.45 18.95
N LYS A 311 1.91 -6.34 19.68
CA LYS A 311 0.68 -5.99 20.42
C LYS A 311 -0.55 -5.95 19.52
N THR A 312 -1.25 -7.07 19.43
CA THR A 312 -2.58 -7.16 18.84
C THR A 312 -3.55 -6.86 19.98
N GLN A 313 -3.97 -5.61 20.14
CA GLN A 313 -5.13 -5.33 20.99
C GLN A 313 -6.38 -5.63 20.17
N SER A 314 -7.04 -6.76 20.46
CA SER A 314 -8.46 -6.88 20.14
C SER A 314 -9.22 -5.87 21.00
N SER A 315 -9.95 -4.98 20.34
CA SER A 315 -11.04 -4.26 20.99
C SER A 315 -12.25 -4.34 20.09
N SER A 316 -13.05 -5.38 20.38
CA SER A 316 -14.50 -5.36 20.46
C SER A 316 -15.35 -5.40 19.17
N HIS A 317 -16.31 -6.34 19.22
CA HIS A 317 -17.58 -6.45 18.49
C HIS A 317 -17.58 -7.00 17.05
N TYR A 318 -17.70 -8.32 16.94
CA TYR A 318 -18.58 -8.91 15.94
C TYR A 318 -19.80 -9.52 16.66
N PRO A 319 -21.04 -9.32 16.18
CA PRO A 319 -22.17 -10.09 16.65
C PRO A 319 -21.90 -11.56 16.32
N LYS A 320 -22.17 -12.46 17.27
CA LYS A 320 -22.15 -13.91 17.04
C LYS A 320 -23.07 -14.20 15.86
N ALA A 321 -22.51 -14.59 14.72
CA ALA A 321 -23.28 -15.29 13.71
C ALA A 321 -23.70 -16.61 14.36
N SER A 322 -24.99 -16.74 14.64
CA SER A 322 -25.63 -17.98 15.07
C SER A 322 -25.42 -19.03 13.99
N LEU A 323 -24.44 -19.91 14.18
CA LEU A 323 -24.40 -21.19 13.48
C LEU A 323 -25.64 -21.99 13.89
N PRO A 324 -26.42 -22.55 12.96
CA PRO A 324 -27.50 -23.47 13.32
C PRO A 324 -26.89 -24.69 14.03
N PRO A 325 -27.56 -25.25 15.06
CA PRO A 325 -27.03 -26.38 15.80
C PRO A 325 -26.93 -27.60 14.86
N PHE A 326 -25.76 -28.26 14.88
CA PHE A 326 -25.61 -29.60 14.33
C PHE A 326 -26.52 -30.56 15.12
N PRO A 327 -27.29 -31.45 14.45
CA PRO A 327 -28.05 -32.45 15.17
C PRO A 327 -27.08 -33.45 15.83
N THR A 328 -27.17 -33.55 17.16
CA THR A 328 -26.53 -34.61 17.94
C THR A 328 -27.25 -35.92 17.63
N ALA A 329 -26.57 -36.85 16.97
CA ALA A 329 -27.04 -38.23 16.86
C ALA A 329 -26.77 -38.95 18.20
N SER A 330 -27.86 -39.21 18.93
CA SER A 330 -27.88 -40.13 20.07
C SER A 330 -27.65 -41.56 19.58
N SER A 331 -26.75 -42.25 20.26
CA SER A 331 -26.47 -43.67 20.15
C SER A 331 -27.65 -44.54 20.58
N SER A 332 -28.20 -45.32 19.66
CA SER A 332 -28.81 -46.63 19.94
C SER A 332 -29.15 -47.36 18.63
N GLN A 333 -28.41 -48.41 18.29
CA GLN A 333 -28.91 -49.76 17.95
C GLN A 333 -27.88 -50.59 17.19
N LEU A 334 -27.73 -51.83 17.66
CA LEU A 334 -26.97 -52.95 17.09
C LEU A 334 -27.44 -53.30 15.67
N ALA A 335 -26.48 -53.62 14.78
CA ALA A 335 -26.56 -54.77 13.85
C ALA A 335 -25.19 -55.03 13.19
N GLN A 336 -24.75 -56.28 13.23
CA GLN A 336 -23.74 -56.89 12.33
C GLN A 336 -24.49 -57.78 11.29
N PRO A 337 -23.81 -58.46 10.34
CA PRO A 337 -22.98 -57.97 9.24
C PRO A 337 -23.49 -58.51 7.88
N GLY A 338 -23.07 -57.92 6.75
CA GLY A 338 -23.24 -58.56 5.43
C GLY A 338 -23.72 -57.60 4.34
N GLY A 339 -22.91 -57.44 3.29
CA GLY A 339 -23.27 -56.67 2.11
C GLY A 339 -22.05 -56.15 1.38
N SER A 340 -21.63 -56.88 0.36
CA SER A 340 -20.60 -56.54 -0.62
C SER A 340 -20.80 -55.15 -1.25
N ALA A 341 -19.71 -54.38 -1.33
CA ALA A 341 -19.66 -53.08 -1.99
C ALA A 341 -19.70 -53.19 -3.53
N PRO A 342 -20.45 -52.32 -4.24
CA PRO A 342 -20.18 -51.97 -5.62
C PRO A 342 -19.39 -50.64 -5.71
N PRO A 343 -18.61 -50.42 -6.80
CA PRO A 343 -17.68 -49.30 -6.90
C PRO A 343 -18.36 -47.94 -7.15
N LEU A 344 -17.75 -46.89 -6.60
CA LEU A 344 -18.13 -45.49 -6.76
C LEU A 344 -17.91 -44.99 -8.19
N ASN A 345 -18.98 -44.50 -8.82
CA ASN A 345 -18.97 -43.75 -10.08
C ASN A 345 -18.78 -42.24 -9.77
N PRO A 346 -17.71 -41.56 -10.23
CA PRO A 346 -17.47 -40.16 -9.93
C PRO A 346 -18.13 -39.27 -11.00
N SER A 347 -19.44 -39.09 -10.91
CA SER A 347 -20.16 -38.20 -11.82
C SER A 347 -21.33 -37.46 -11.18
N LEU A 348 -21.19 -37.01 -9.92
CA LEU A 348 -22.22 -36.18 -9.28
C LEU A 348 -21.62 -35.19 -8.27
N TRP A 349 -20.98 -34.12 -8.77
CA TRP A 349 -20.89 -32.83 -8.07
C TRP A 349 -20.89 -31.71 -9.10
N ARG A 350 -22.09 -31.31 -9.55
CA ARG A 350 -22.30 -30.06 -10.29
C ARG A 350 -23.57 -29.37 -9.77
N TRP A 351 -23.38 -28.49 -8.80
CA TRP A 351 -24.27 -27.37 -8.49
C TRP A 351 -23.35 -26.14 -8.63
N GLY A 352 -23.55 -25.16 -9.52
CA GLY A 352 -24.77 -24.61 -10.10
C GLY A 352 -24.96 -23.21 -9.52
N TYR A 353 -24.39 -22.18 -10.15
CA TYR A 353 -24.78 -20.76 -10.01
C TYR A 353 -24.88 -20.17 -11.44
N PRO A 354 -25.81 -19.22 -11.68
CA PRO A 354 -26.40 -18.99 -13.00
C PRO A 354 -25.61 -18.00 -13.87
N ASP A 355 -25.55 -18.30 -15.18
CA ASP A 355 -25.14 -17.37 -16.23
C ASP A 355 -26.35 -16.50 -16.65
N PRO A 356 -26.21 -15.17 -16.73
CA PRO A 356 -27.17 -14.29 -17.37
C PRO A 356 -26.64 -13.93 -18.76
N ASP A 357 -27.19 -14.52 -19.83
CA ASP A 357 -27.29 -13.90 -21.17
C ASP A 357 -27.92 -14.85 -22.20
N SER A 358 -29.20 -14.63 -22.49
CA SER A 358 -29.86 -14.92 -23.77
C SER A 358 -31.13 -14.06 -23.80
N PRO A 359 -31.50 -13.39 -24.90
CA PRO A 359 -31.83 -14.03 -26.20
C PRO A 359 -31.31 -13.19 -27.41
N GLN A 360 -31.43 -13.50 -28.69
CA GLN A 360 -32.41 -14.24 -29.50
C GLN A 360 -31.79 -14.37 -30.93
N HIS A 361 -31.91 -15.53 -31.57
CA HIS A 361 -31.68 -15.67 -33.01
C HIS A 361 -32.92 -15.20 -33.81
N PRO A 362 -32.74 -14.83 -35.10
CA PRO A 362 -33.12 -15.79 -36.13
C PRO A 362 -32.10 -15.90 -37.29
N THR A 363 -31.93 -17.13 -37.78
CA THR A 363 -31.39 -17.52 -39.11
C THR A 363 -32.56 -17.53 -40.14
N PRO A 364 -32.41 -17.88 -41.45
CA PRO A 364 -31.28 -18.54 -42.14
C PRO A 364 -30.98 -18.08 -43.59
N ALA A 365 -29.81 -18.49 -44.11
CA ALA A 365 -29.68 -18.97 -45.51
C ALA A 365 -28.34 -19.72 -45.72
N GLN A 366 -28.42 -20.80 -46.48
CA GLN A 366 -27.40 -21.81 -46.75
C GLN A 366 -26.56 -21.49 -48.00
N ALA A 367 -25.29 -21.92 -48.00
CA ALA A 367 -24.47 -22.44 -49.12
C ALA A 367 -23.01 -22.31 -48.66
N GLY A 368 -22.05 -23.23 -48.80
CA GLY A 368 -21.95 -24.43 -49.61
C GLY A 368 -20.46 -24.55 -50.01
N MET A 369 -19.87 -25.72 -49.73
CA MET A 369 -18.66 -26.30 -50.35
C MET A 369 -17.23 -25.83 -50.03
N ARG A 370 -16.48 -26.86 -49.55
CA ARG A 370 -15.21 -27.43 -50.05
C ARG A 370 -13.88 -27.05 -49.37
N LEU A 371 -13.36 -28.10 -48.75
CA LEU A 371 -11.96 -28.40 -48.44
C LEU A 371 -11.07 -28.44 -49.70
N SER A 372 -9.87 -27.88 -49.60
CA SER A 372 -8.68 -28.38 -50.29
C SER A 372 -7.41 -28.15 -49.45
N LYS A 373 -6.52 -29.14 -49.54
CA LYS A 373 -5.30 -29.37 -48.76
C LYS A 373 -4.09 -28.56 -49.28
N ILE A 374 -3.25 -28.04 -48.36
CA ILE A 374 -1.76 -28.20 -48.20
C ILE A 374 -0.88 -27.88 -49.45
N PRO A 375 0.25 -27.11 -49.37
CA PRO A 375 1.39 -27.47 -48.51
C PRO A 375 2.22 -26.39 -47.80
N LYS A 376 2.90 -26.90 -46.76
CA LYS A 376 4.05 -26.35 -46.05
C LYS A 376 5.21 -26.04 -46.99
N LEU A 377 5.85 -24.90 -46.82
CA LEU A 377 7.21 -24.64 -47.29
C LEU A 377 8.09 -24.23 -46.11
N TYR A 378 9.07 -25.07 -45.84
CA TYR A 378 10.26 -24.79 -45.04
C TYR A 378 11.17 -23.87 -45.87
N THR A 379 11.69 -22.79 -45.27
CA THR A 379 12.97 -22.23 -45.69
C THR A 379 13.84 -21.90 -44.48
N LYS A 380 15.13 -22.18 -44.70
CA LYS A 380 16.23 -22.35 -43.77
C LYS A 380 16.99 -21.01 -43.68
N ALA A 381 17.52 -20.69 -42.51
CA ALA A 381 18.42 -19.56 -42.28
C ALA A 381 19.71 -19.68 -43.12
N PRO A 382 20.42 -18.55 -43.30
CA PRO A 382 21.80 -18.54 -42.82
C PRO A 382 22.19 -17.25 -42.07
N ASN A 383 23.01 -17.42 -41.05
CA ASN A 383 23.94 -16.45 -40.49
C ASN A 383 25.32 -17.11 -40.61
N PRO A 384 26.42 -16.41 -40.98
CA PRO A 384 27.27 -15.81 -39.93
C PRO A 384 28.14 -14.60 -40.36
N SER A 385 28.87 -14.05 -39.36
CA SER A 385 30.02 -13.11 -39.39
C SER A 385 29.70 -11.62 -39.70
N GLY A 386 30.25 -10.59 -39.05
CA GLY A 386 31.43 -10.42 -38.18
C GLY A 386 32.27 -9.23 -38.71
N PHE A 387 32.79 -8.36 -37.83
CA PHE A 387 33.54 -7.09 -38.06
C PHE A 387 32.67 -5.90 -38.53
N TRP A 388 32.64 -4.70 -37.90
CA TRP A 388 33.60 -3.93 -37.10
C TRP A 388 32.97 -3.29 -35.86
#